data_AF-A0A437MYG7-F1
#
_entry.id   AF-A0A437MYG7-F1
#
_cell.length_a   1.000
_cell.length_b   1.000
_cell.length_c   1.000
_cell.angle_alpha   90.00
_cell.angle_beta   90.00
_cell.angle_gamma   90.00
#
_symmetry.space_group_name_H-M   'P 1'
#
loop_
_entity.id
_entity.type
_entity.pdbx_description
1 polymer ?
#
loop_
_entity_poly.entity_id
_entity_poly.type
_entity_poly.pdbx_seq_one_letter_code
_entity_poly.pdbx_strand_id
1 'polypeptide(L)'
;MTLRPIDDFFLNKEEPVKSCLQALREILLNYNPRITEEWKYSMPFYCYNGKMFCYLWVDKQTSQPYIGVVEGGRIDHPLLMQGDRKRMKVINIDANCDIPLSEIKSVLDIALTFYK
;
A
#
# COMPACT_ATOMS: atom_id res chain seq x y z
N MET A 1 -27.74 2.91 -3.03
CA MET A 1 -26.42 3.15 -3.65
C MET A 1 -25.53 1.96 -3.33
N THR A 2 -24.95 1.31 -4.33
CA THR A 2 -24.06 0.16 -4.12
C THR A 2 -22.67 0.67 -3.75
N LEU A 3 -22.11 0.21 -2.63
CA LEU A 3 -20.73 0.56 -2.28
C LEU A 3 -19.75 0.05 -3.34
N ARG A 4 -18.70 0.83 -3.62
CA ARG A 4 -17.62 0.34 -4.49
C ARG A 4 -16.88 -0.77 -3.75
N PRO A 5 -16.41 -1.83 -4.44
CA PRO A 5 -15.68 -2.93 -3.81
C PRO A 5 -14.46 -2.48 -2.99
N ILE A 6 -13.80 -1.40 -3.44
CA ILE A 6 -12.68 -0.81 -2.72
C ILE A 6 -13.10 -0.23 -1.37
N ASP A 7 -14.24 0.46 -1.28
CA ASP A 7 -14.72 1.04 -0.03
C ASP A 7 -15.14 -0.07 0.95
N ASP A 8 -15.80 -1.10 0.42
CA ASP A 8 -16.23 -2.27 1.17
C ASP A 8 -15.04 -3.04 1.79
N PHE A 9 -13.91 -3.12 1.07
CA PHE A 9 -12.68 -3.71 1.61
C PHE A 9 -12.22 -3.04 2.90
N PHE A 10 -12.22 -1.70 2.96
CA PHE A 10 -11.79 -0.94 4.14
C PHE A 10 -12.84 -1.00 5.26
N LEU A 11 -14.12 -0.89 4.93
CA LEU A 11 -15.19 -0.80 5.93
C LEU A 11 -15.38 -2.08 6.74
N ASN A 12 -15.12 -3.23 6.12
CA ASN A 12 -15.28 -4.56 6.72
C ASN A 12 -14.06 -5.04 7.52
N LYS A 13 -13.13 -4.14 7.88
CA LYS A 13 -12.01 -4.45 8.78
C LYS A 13 -12.36 -4.11 10.23
N GLU A 14 -11.74 -4.80 11.16
CA GLU A 14 -11.83 -4.50 12.58
C GLU A 14 -10.77 -3.47 12.98
N GLU A 15 -11.02 -2.74 14.07
CA GLU A 15 -10.01 -1.85 14.64
C GLU A 15 -8.91 -2.67 15.35
N PRO A 16 -7.64 -2.21 15.32
CA PRO A 16 -7.16 -0.95 14.74
C PRO A 16 -6.81 -1.00 13.25
N VAL A 17 -6.93 -2.16 12.60
CA VAL A 17 -6.52 -2.37 11.20
C VAL A 17 -7.32 -1.48 10.24
N LYS A 18 -8.61 -1.28 10.51
CA LYS A 18 -9.50 -0.42 9.72
C LYS A 18 -8.99 1.02 9.65
N SER A 19 -8.81 1.68 10.79
CA SER A 19 -8.33 3.06 10.83
C SER A 19 -6.92 3.18 10.26
N CYS A 20 -6.03 2.22 10.53
CA CYS A 20 -4.69 2.17 9.94
C CYS A 20 -4.75 2.11 8.40
N LEU A 21 -5.56 1.21 7.81
CA LEU A 21 -5.68 1.10 6.36
C LEU A 21 -6.30 2.35 5.73
N GLN A 22 -7.25 3.00 6.41
CA GLN A 22 -7.82 4.26 5.93
C GLN A 22 -6.76 5.37 5.91
N ALA A 23 -5.94 5.48 6.96
CA ALA A 23 -4.83 6.42 6.99
C ALA A 23 -3.82 6.14 5.87
N LEU A 24 -3.47 4.87 5.63
CA LEU A 24 -2.59 4.48 4.52
C LEU A 24 -3.20 4.83 3.16
N ARG A 25 -4.50 4.63 2.97
CA ARG A 25 -5.22 5.02 1.74
C ARG A 25 -5.10 6.52 1.49
N GLU A 26 -5.31 7.33 2.51
CA GLU A 26 -5.19 8.79 2.41
C GLU A 26 -3.75 9.23 2.13
N ILE A 27 -2.75 8.61 2.80
CA ILE A 27 -1.34 8.87 2.56
C ILE A 27 -0.98 8.62 1.09
N LEU A 28 -1.42 7.48 0.53
CA LEU A 28 -1.09 7.10 -0.85
C LEU A 28 -1.78 8.00 -1.88
N LEU A 29 -3.04 8.39 -1.65
CA LEU A 29 -3.77 9.29 -2.55
C LEU A 29 -3.22 10.73 -2.50
N ASN A 30 -2.79 11.20 -1.33
CA ASN A 30 -2.21 12.55 -1.17
C ASN A 30 -0.71 12.62 -1.49
N TYR A 31 -0.04 11.49 -1.69
CA TYR A 31 1.39 11.45 -2.00
C TYR A 31 1.72 12.11 -3.35
N ASN A 32 0.94 11.85 -4.39
CA ASN A 32 1.15 12.42 -5.71
C ASN A 32 -0.17 12.50 -6.49
N PRO A 33 -0.49 13.64 -7.14
CA PRO A 33 -1.78 13.83 -7.83
C PRO A 33 -2.01 12.88 -9.03
N ARG A 34 -0.95 12.21 -9.51
CA ARG A 34 -1.04 11.20 -10.58
C ARG A 34 -1.36 9.79 -10.07
N ILE A 35 -1.44 9.61 -8.75
CA ILE A 35 -1.86 8.35 -8.13
C ILE A 35 -3.38 8.30 -8.13
N THR A 36 -3.91 7.22 -8.70
CA THR A 36 -5.33 6.88 -8.67
C THR A 36 -5.54 5.54 -7.99
N GLU A 37 -6.62 5.41 -7.23
CA GLU A 37 -7.04 4.11 -6.69
C GLU A 37 -7.86 3.31 -7.72
N GLU A 38 -7.60 2.01 -7.79
CA GLU A 38 -8.32 1.07 -8.65
C GLU A 38 -8.52 -0.26 -7.92
N TRP A 39 -9.66 -0.91 -8.14
CA TRP A 39 -9.90 -2.26 -7.64
C TRP A 39 -9.30 -3.28 -8.60
N LYS A 40 -8.17 -3.92 -8.22
CA LYS A 40 -7.48 -4.91 -9.06
C LYS A 40 -7.14 -6.14 -8.22
N TYR A 41 -7.34 -7.32 -8.80
CA TYR A 41 -7.03 -8.60 -8.14
C TYR A 41 -7.70 -8.76 -6.76
N SER A 42 -8.89 -8.18 -6.59
CA SER A 42 -9.63 -8.13 -5.32
C SER A 42 -8.92 -7.36 -4.21
N MET A 43 -8.11 -6.35 -4.57
CA MET A 43 -7.35 -5.52 -3.64
C MET A 43 -7.39 -4.04 -4.07
N PRO A 44 -7.26 -3.10 -3.11
CA PRO A 44 -7.03 -1.69 -3.42
C PRO A 44 -5.62 -1.50 -4.01
N PHE A 45 -5.55 -1.24 -5.32
CA PHE A 45 -4.33 -0.87 -6.01
C PHE A 45 -4.25 0.65 -6.20
N TYR A 46 -3.03 1.17 -6.14
CA TYR A 46 -2.71 2.57 -6.37
C TYR A 46 -1.80 2.60 -7.60
N CYS A 47 -2.26 3.31 -8.63
CA CYS A 47 -1.64 3.32 -9.94
C CYS A 47 -1.11 4.72 -10.25
N TYR A 48 0.16 4.82 -10.63
CA TYR A 48 0.77 6.07 -11.10
C TYR A 48 0.60 6.17 -12.61
N ASN A 49 -0.15 7.17 -13.10
CA ASN A 49 -0.50 7.30 -14.52
C ASN A 49 -1.06 5.98 -15.11
N GLY A 50 -1.93 5.29 -14.36
CA GLY A 50 -2.53 4.00 -14.75
C GLY A 50 -1.61 2.78 -14.66
N LYS A 51 -0.32 2.95 -14.33
CA LYS A 51 0.62 1.84 -14.11
C LYS A 51 0.61 1.42 -12.64
N MET A 52 0.53 0.12 -12.37
CA MET A 52 0.55 -0.41 -10.99
C MET A 52 1.78 0.07 -10.22
N PHE A 53 1.57 0.74 -9.10
CA PHE A 53 2.63 1.38 -8.30
C PHE A 53 2.77 0.74 -6.91
N CYS A 54 1.68 0.71 -6.15
CA CYS A 54 1.59 -0.03 -4.89
C CYS A 54 0.16 -0.51 -4.64
N TYR A 55 -0.04 -1.30 -3.58
CA TYR A 55 -1.35 -1.78 -3.14
C TYR A 55 -1.38 -1.92 -1.62
N LEU A 56 -2.58 -1.90 -1.04
CA LEU A 56 -2.78 -2.19 0.39
C LEU A 56 -3.38 -3.58 0.56
N TRP A 57 -2.95 -4.27 1.60
CA TRP A 57 -3.51 -5.55 1.96
C TRP A 57 -3.35 -5.85 3.46
N VAL A 58 -3.95 -6.94 3.91
CA VAL A 58 -3.82 -7.46 5.28
C VAL A 58 -3.22 -8.85 5.20
N ASP A 59 -2.11 -9.07 5.90
CA ASP A 59 -1.52 -10.39 5.98
C ASP A 59 -2.46 -11.36 6.71
N LYS A 60 -2.62 -12.56 6.18
CA LYS A 60 -3.59 -13.54 6.71
C LYS A 60 -3.13 -14.21 8.00
N GLN A 61 -1.82 -14.23 8.27
CA GLN A 61 -1.25 -14.90 9.42
C GLN A 61 -1.13 -13.93 10.59
N THR A 62 -0.64 -12.72 10.34
CA THR A 62 -0.43 -11.72 11.39
C THR A 62 -1.62 -10.79 11.59
N SER A 63 -2.57 -10.77 10.63
CA SER A 63 -3.66 -9.78 10.58
C SER A 63 -3.19 -8.33 10.50
N GLN A 64 -1.92 -8.09 10.19
CA GLN A 64 -1.35 -6.75 10.08
C GLN A 64 -1.49 -6.21 8.66
N PRO A 65 -1.77 -4.90 8.50
CA PRO A 65 -1.76 -4.25 7.21
C PRO A 65 -0.35 -4.14 6.64
N TYR A 66 -0.24 -4.10 5.31
CA TYR A 66 1.02 -3.83 4.64
C TYR A 66 0.82 -3.07 3.32
N ILE A 67 1.87 -2.38 2.90
CA ILE A 67 1.97 -1.76 1.57
C ILE A 67 2.81 -2.67 0.67
N GLY A 68 2.22 -3.20 -0.38
CA GLY A 68 2.98 -3.91 -1.42
C GLY A 68 3.51 -2.92 -2.45
N VAL A 69 4.84 -2.81 -2.57
CA VAL A 69 5.49 -1.91 -3.54
C VAL A 69 5.89 -2.70 -4.78
N VAL A 70 5.36 -2.30 -5.94
CA VAL A 70 5.43 -3.10 -7.18
C VAL A 70 6.87 -3.27 -7.65
N GLU A 71 7.67 -2.20 -7.65
CA GLU A 71 9.09 -2.22 -8.01
C GLU A 71 10.00 -2.47 -6.80
N GLY A 72 9.46 -2.90 -5.66
CA GLY A 72 10.20 -3.06 -4.41
C GLY A 72 11.41 -4.00 -4.50
N GLY A 73 11.39 -4.98 -5.40
CA GLY A 73 12.51 -5.89 -5.66
C GLY A 73 13.77 -5.19 -6.22
N ARG A 74 13.63 -3.97 -6.73
CA ARG A 74 14.73 -3.12 -7.25
C ARG A 74 15.18 -2.06 -6.25
N ILE A 75 14.57 -2.03 -5.07
CA ILE A 75 14.84 -1.04 -4.04
C ILE A 75 15.57 -1.73 -2.89
N ASP A 76 16.70 -1.15 -2.51
CA ASP A 76 17.41 -1.51 -1.29
C ASP A 76 17.05 -0.51 -0.20
N HIS A 77 16.14 -0.91 0.70
CA HIS A 77 15.66 -0.08 1.79
C HIS A 77 15.28 -0.96 2.98
N PRO A 78 15.68 -0.62 4.22
CA PRO A 78 15.49 -1.48 5.39
C PRO A 78 14.02 -1.76 5.72
N LEU A 79 13.13 -0.84 5.38
CA LEU A 79 11.68 -1.01 5.57
C LEU A 79 11.06 -2.05 4.62
N LEU A 80 11.73 -2.37 3.50
CA LEU A 80 11.19 -3.28 2.50
C LEU A 80 11.60 -4.73 2.77
N MET A 81 10.60 -5.57 3.01
CA MET A 81 10.76 -6.99 3.22
C MET A 81 10.49 -7.76 1.92
N GLN A 82 11.42 -8.65 1.57
CA GLN A 82 11.25 -9.55 0.44
C GLN A 82 10.37 -10.74 0.85
N GLY A 83 9.18 -10.82 0.27
CA GLY A 83 8.34 -12.03 0.33
C GLY A 83 8.68 -12.99 -0.82
N ASP A 84 7.76 -13.91 -1.12
CA ASP A 84 7.95 -14.93 -2.17
C ASP A 84 8.01 -14.35 -3.60
N ARG A 85 7.52 -13.13 -3.80
CA ARG A 85 7.45 -12.50 -5.12
C ARG A 85 8.71 -11.71 -5.44
N LYS A 86 9.52 -12.17 -6.40
CA LYS A 86 10.79 -11.50 -6.80
C LYS A 86 10.68 -10.01 -7.13
N ARG A 87 9.58 -9.58 -7.77
CA ARG A 87 9.42 -8.18 -8.20
C ARG A 87 8.99 -7.25 -7.07
N MET A 88 8.16 -7.74 -6.14
CA MET A 88 7.49 -6.91 -5.14
C MET A 88 8.15 -7.10 -3.78
N LYS A 89 8.27 -6.02 -3.02
CA LYS A 89 8.58 -6.07 -1.60
C LYS A 89 7.44 -5.42 -0.82
N VAL A 90 7.33 -5.76 0.45
CA VAL A 90 6.26 -5.26 1.32
C VAL A 90 6.83 -4.40 2.44
N ILE A 91 6.08 -3.37 2.80
CA ILE A 91 6.27 -2.60 4.04
C ILE A 91 5.20 -3.11 5.00
N ASN A 92 5.59 -3.87 6.02
CA ASN A 92 4.66 -4.26 7.08
C ASN A 92 4.38 -3.06 7.99
N ILE A 93 3.12 -2.85 8.33
CA ILE A 93 2.68 -1.76 9.20
C ILE A 93 2.05 -2.38 10.44
N ASP A 94 2.53 -2.00 11.61
CA ASP A 94 1.85 -2.34 12.86
C ASP A 94 0.72 -1.35 13.08
N ALA A 95 -0.52 -1.85 13.05
CA ALA A 95 -1.71 -1.03 13.25
C ALA A 95 -1.83 -0.40 14.65
N ASN A 96 -1.00 -0.83 15.61
CA ASN A 96 -0.98 -0.30 16.99
C ASN A 96 0.12 0.76 17.21
N CYS A 97 0.91 1.08 16.18
CA CYS A 97 2.01 2.03 16.26
C CYS A 97 1.82 3.19 15.29
N ASP A 98 2.59 4.27 15.49
CA ASP A 98 2.64 5.37 14.54
C ASP A 98 3.12 4.88 13.18
N ILE A 99 2.44 5.33 12.12
CA ILE A 99 2.81 5.02 10.75
C ILE A 99 4.14 5.72 10.43
N PRO A 100 5.19 5.00 9.96
CA PRO A 100 6.49 5.57 9.63
C PRO A 100 6.42 6.35 8.30
N LEU A 101 5.78 7.52 8.33
CA LEU A 101 5.41 8.29 7.14
C LEU A 101 6.63 8.73 6.31
N SER A 102 7.70 9.16 6.96
CA SER A 102 8.95 9.57 6.30
C SER A 102 9.57 8.45 5.48
N GLU A 103 9.62 7.26 6.05
CA GLU A 103 10.25 6.08 5.50
C GLU A 103 9.39 5.50 4.38
N ILE A 104 8.05 5.51 4.54
CA ILE A 104 7.13 5.17 3.46
C ILE A 104 7.35 6.12 2.27
N LYS A 105 7.37 7.44 2.50
CA LYS A 105 7.60 8.42 1.42
C LYS A 105 8.94 8.20 0.73
N SER A 106 10.02 7.97 1.48
CA SER A 106 11.34 7.65 0.94
C SER A 106 11.30 6.44 -0.01
N VAL A 107 10.61 5.36 0.38
CA VAL A 107 10.43 4.19 -0.49
C VAL A 107 9.62 4.53 -1.74
N LEU A 108 8.54 5.30 -1.61
CA LEU A 108 7.70 5.70 -2.74
C LEU A 108 8.46 6.64 -3.69
N ASP A 109 9.34 7.52 -3.19
CA ASP A 109 10.17 8.41 -3.99
C ASP A 109 11.13 7.60 -4.86
N ILE A 110 11.83 6.63 -4.26
CA ILE A 110 12.71 5.72 -5.02
C ILE A 110 11.89 4.92 -6.04
N ALA A 111 10.75 4.35 -5.64
CA ALA A 111 9.88 3.59 -6.53
C ALA A 111 9.43 4.43 -7.73
N LEU A 112 9.11 5.70 -7.52
CA LEU A 112 8.62 6.62 -8.55
C LEU A 112 9.66 6.83 -9.67
N THR A 113 10.95 6.76 -9.37
CA THR A 113 12.03 6.90 -10.37
C THR A 113 11.99 5.85 -11.48
N PHE A 114 11.31 4.71 -11.25
CA PHE A 114 11.11 3.67 -12.25
C PHE A 114 9.93 3.93 -13.20
N TYR A 115 9.12 4.96 -12.94
CA TYR A 115 7.93 5.30 -13.70
C TYR A 115 8.17 6.53 -14.57
N LYS A 116 8.60 6.27 -15.81
CA LYS A 116 8.70 7.25 -16.89
C LYS A 116 7.34 7.53 -17.53
#